data_AF-A0A9P3C8S3-F1
#
_entry.id   AF-A0A9P3C8S3-F1
#
_cell.length_a   1.000
_cell.length_b   1.000
_cell.length_c   1.000
_cell.angle_alpha   90.00
_cell.angle_beta   90.00
_cell.angle_gamma   90.00
#
_symmetry.space_group_name_H-M   'P 1'
#
loop_
_entity.id
_entity.type
_entity.pdbx_description
1 polymer ?
#
loop_
_entity_poly.entity_id
_entity_poly.type
_entity_poly.pdbx_seq_one_letter_code
_entity_poly.pdbx_strand_id
1 'polypeptide(L)'
;MAATLQATETSPLLRLPPELRNQIFEHVLCKKKIHVAMRPTQAEESGGFPYGSGPIWFNERYKPMYCVCLNGDEWAEAYELSKADEPAEQNTNFQAKTNDHKACERVLNDLRWQDFMRMPSAQHCECVTRPCPHFFEHRRNMVAKYGSPPEGLKVAHANTKLDLSLLSTCKKIHNETALLPYSGNTFSFHVPVELNAFLDQVLTRSQRDAIQTLYVYMGALSRPTLPNTVPRDLKRLQCHVPSLTPAVMTEDMHETLGPWSRKFEEVQVILGEMGSKPVGEQQVKGRREFSRTLEDLLTKTSSFSAGT
;
A
#
# COMPACT_ATOMS: atom_id res chain seq x y z
N MET A 1 2.41 12.54 -41.69
CA MET A 1 1.38 13.48 -41.21
C MET A 1 -0.04 13.07 -41.62
N ALA A 2 -0.28 12.49 -42.80
CA ALA A 2 -1.62 12.08 -43.25
C ALA A 2 -2.34 11.04 -42.36
N ALA A 3 -1.62 10.04 -41.81
CA ALA A 3 -2.23 8.99 -40.99
C ALA A 3 -2.79 9.47 -39.63
N THR A 4 -2.22 10.56 -39.07
CA THR A 4 -2.67 11.10 -37.76
C THR A 4 -4.00 11.85 -37.89
N LEU A 5 -4.22 12.53 -39.02
CA LEU A 5 -5.47 13.25 -39.30
C LEU A 5 -6.65 12.30 -39.53
N GLN A 6 -6.40 11.16 -40.18
CA GLN A 6 -7.42 10.15 -40.49
C GLN A 6 -7.95 9.44 -39.23
N ALA A 7 -7.10 9.22 -38.22
CA ALA A 7 -7.50 8.61 -36.95
C ALA A 7 -8.35 9.55 -36.07
N THR A 8 -8.12 10.87 -36.15
CA THR A 8 -8.89 11.86 -35.40
C THR A 8 -10.30 12.07 -35.93
N GLU A 9 -10.52 11.93 -37.24
CA GLU A 9 -11.85 12.09 -37.84
C GLU A 9 -12.74 10.87 -37.60
N THR A 10 -12.15 9.68 -37.54
CA THR A 10 -12.88 8.41 -37.43
C THR A 10 -13.16 8.00 -35.99
N SER A 11 -12.31 8.35 -35.02
CA SER A 11 -12.49 7.99 -33.61
C SER A 11 -13.40 8.98 -32.87
N PRO A 12 -14.58 8.57 -32.37
CA PRO A 12 -15.44 9.43 -31.56
C PRO A 12 -14.74 9.93 -30.28
N LEU A 13 -13.89 9.09 -29.67
CA LEU A 13 -13.13 9.44 -28.47
C LEU A 13 -12.10 10.55 -28.74
N LEU A 14 -11.39 10.50 -29.87
CA LEU A 14 -10.37 11.50 -30.21
C LEU A 14 -10.96 12.83 -30.69
N ARG A 15 -12.25 12.87 -31.06
CA ARG A 15 -13.00 14.09 -31.37
C ARG A 15 -13.43 14.88 -30.13
N LEU A 16 -13.47 14.24 -28.96
CA LEU A 16 -13.75 14.94 -27.71
C LEU A 16 -12.64 15.94 -27.38
N PRO A 17 -12.91 17.01 -26.62
CA PRO A 17 -11.86 17.81 -26.00
C PRO A 17 -11.01 16.97 -25.04
N PRO A 18 -9.70 17.31 -24.84
CA PRO A 18 -8.83 16.63 -23.88
C PRO A 18 -9.43 16.50 -22.48
N GLU A 19 -10.18 17.50 -22.03
CA GLU A 19 -10.79 17.55 -20.70
C GLU A 19 -11.79 16.42 -20.51
N LEU A 20 -12.67 16.19 -21.50
CA LEU A 20 -13.65 15.10 -21.44
C LEU A 20 -12.98 13.73 -21.55
N ARG A 21 -11.90 13.62 -22.33
CA ARG A 21 -11.12 12.37 -22.38
C ARG A 21 -10.50 12.08 -21.01
N ASN A 22 -9.87 13.05 -20.37
CA ASN A 22 -9.29 12.88 -19.05
C ASN A 22 -10.34 12.47 -18.02
N GLN A 23 -11.53 13.10 -18.02
CA GLN A 23 -12.64 12.70 -17.15
C GLN A 23 -13.05 11.23 -17.37
N ILE A 24 -13.19 10.80 -18.62
CA ILE A 24 -13.51 9.39 -18.94
C ILE A 24 -12.43 8.46 -18.35
N PHE A 25 -11.15 8.80 -18.55
CA PHE A 25 -10.05 7.97 -18.06
C PHE A 25 -9.93 8.02 -16.53
N GLU A 26 -10.22 9.14 -15.89
CA GLU A 26 -10.32 9.24 -14.43
C GLU A 26 -11.39 8.30 -13.87
N HIS A 27 -12.57 8.24 -14.51
CA HIS A 27 -13.62 7.32 -14.08
C HIS A 27 -13.22 5.84 -14.18
N VAL A 28 -12.40 5.48 -15.18
CA VAL A 28 -11.99 4.09 -15.41
C VAL A 28 -10.76 3.71 -14.55
N LEU A 29 -9.78 4.61 -14.45
CA LEU A 29 -8.45 4.30 -13.93
C LEU A 29 -8.19 4.80 -12.52
N CYS A 30 -9.00 5.73 -12.00
CA CYS A 30 -8.77 6.39 -10.72
C CYS A 30 -9.78 5.95 -9.64
N LYS A 31 -9.63 6.52 -8.44
CA LYS A 31 -10.47 6.29 -7.25
C LYS A 31 -10.47 4.83 -6.82
N LYS A 32 -9.33 4.16 -7.00
CA LYS A 32 -9.08 2.80 -6.55
C LYS A 32 -8.03 2.81 -5.45
N LYS A 33 -8.16 1.87 -4.50
CA LYS A 33 -7.08 1.49 -3.60
C LYS A 33 -6.30 0.37 -4.26
N ILE A 34 -5.00 0.59 -4.47
CA ILE A 34 -4.09 -0.36 -5.11
C ILE A 34 -3.18 -0.94 -4.05
N HIS A 35 -3.34 -2.22 -3.71
CA HIS A 35 -2.37 -2.91 -2.86
C HIS A 35 -1.14 -3.22 -3.68
N VAL A 36 0.03 -2.86 -3.16
CA VAL A 36 1.32 -3.19 -3.76
C VAL A 36 2.03 -4.16 -2.83
N ALA A 37 2.54 -5.24 -3.40
CA ALA A 37 3.25 -6.27 -2.67
C ALA A 37 4.47 -6.75 -3.45
N MET A 38 5.34 -7.51 -2.79
CA MET A 38 6.47 -8.16 -3.44
C MET A 38 6.39 -9.67 -3.30
N ARG A 39 6.85 -10.39 -4.33
CA ARG A 39 7.07 -11.84 -4.23
C ARG A 39 8.45 -12.24 -4.72
N PRO A 40 8.98 -13.37 -4.24
CA PRO A 40 10.10 -14.03 -4.88
C PRO A 40 9.79 -14.32 -6.36
N THR A 41 10.81 -14.13 -7.19
CA THR A 41 10.84 -14.62 -8.56
C THR A 41 10.86 -16.15 -8.58
N GLN A 42 10.27 -16.74 -9.63
CA GLN A 42 10.45 -18.16 -9.91
C GLN A 42 11.73 -18.38 -10.72
N ALA A 43 12.29 -19.59 -10.70
CA ALA A 43 13.58 -19.88 -11.32
C ALA A 43 13.62 -19.56 -12.82
N GLU A 44 12.48 -19.71 -13.51
CA GLU A 44 12.31 -19.51 -14.94
C GLU A 44 11.92 -18.07 -15.30
N GLU A 45 11.64 -17.23 -14.30
CA GLU A 45 11.14 -15.88 -14.53
C GLU A 45 12.27 -14.87 -14.79
N SER A 46 12.22 -14.21 -15.94
CA SER A 46 13.12 -13.09 -16.25
C SER A 46 12.74 -11.83 -15.45
N GLY A 47 13.73 -11.01 -15.10
CA GLY A 47 13.52 -9.72 -14.41
C GLY A 47 13.35 -9.87 -12.89
N GLY A 48 12.92 -8.80 -12.24
CA GLY A 48 13.00 -8.67 -10.79
C GLY A 48 14.38 -8.20 -10.33
N PHE A 49 14.41 -7.60 -9.15
CA PHE A 49 15.60 -6.97 -8.60
C PHE A 49 16.15 -7.78 -7.42
N PRO A 50 17.48 -7.88 -7.29
CA PRO A 50 18.09 -8.43 -6.08
C PRO A 50 17.78 -7.48 -4.93
N TYR A 51 17.20 -8.00 -3.85
CA TYR A 51 16.98 -7.18 -2.65
C TYR A 51 17.95 -7.63 -1.56
N GLY A 52 19.14 -7.02 -1.55
CA GLY A 52 20.15 -7.19 -0.52
C GLY A 52 20.50 -5.85 0.11
N SER A 53 19.65 -5.33 0.99
CA SER A 53 20.12 -4.44 2.05
C SER A 53 20.33 -5.30 3.29
N GLY A 54 21.55 -5.31 3.86
CA GLY A 54 21.79 -6.05 5.12
C GLY A 54 20.83 -5.58 6.23
N PRO A 55 20.71 -6.23 7.40
CA PRO A 55 20.96 -7.62 7.76
C PRO A 55 19.76 -8.53 7.40
N ILE A 56 18.99 -8.20 6.36
CA ILE A 56 17.79 -8.94 5.98
C ILE A 56 18.17 -9.96 4.89
N TRP A 57 18.18 -11.24 5.27
CA TRP A 57 18.81 -12.39 4.59
C TRP A 57 18.12 -12.89 3.30
N PHE A 58 17.67 -12.00 2.42
CA PHE A 58 17.02 -12.43 1.17
C PHE A 58 18.01 -12.42 0.00
N ASN A 59 18.61 -13.57 -0.31
CA ASN A 59 19.43 -13.75 -1.52
C ASN A 59 18.57 -13.94 -2.81
N GLU A 60 17.25 -13.86 -2.69
CA GLU A 60 16.31 -14.09 -3.78
C GLU A 60 16.02 -12.79 -4.54
N ARG A 61 15.73 -12.89 -5.85
CA ARG A 61 15.22 -11.74 -6.62
C ARG A 61 13.72 -11.61 -6.37
N TYR A 62 13.24 -10.39 -6.25
CA TYR A 62 11.82 -10.10 -6.04
C TYR A 62 11.21 -9.38 -7.23
N LYS A 63 9.90 -9.56 -7.41
CA LYS A 63 9.06 -8.82 -8.35
C LYS A 63 7.94 -8.09 -7.62
N PRO A 64 7.65 -6.85 -8.02
CA PRO A 64 6.49 -6.14 -7.53
C PRO A 64 5.24 -6.76 -8.14
N MET A 65 4.17 -6.76 -7.37
CA MET A 65 2.83 -7.13 -7.78
C MET A 65 1.86 -6.07 -7.28
N TYR A 66 0.71 -5.98 -7.91
CA TYR A 66 -0.35 -5.10 -7.47
C TYR A 66 -1.73 -5.72 -7.67
N CYS A 67 -2.70 -5.26 -6.89
CA CYS A 67 -4.11 -5.51 -7.15
C CYS A 67 -4.97 -4.30 -6.77
N VAL A 68 -6.07 -4.16 -7.47
CA VAL A 68 -7.18 -3.28 -7.10
C VAL A 68 -7.93 -3.93 -5.95
N CYS A 69 -8.07 -3.19 -4.86
CA CYS A 69 -8.89 -3.55 -3.72
C CYS A 69 -10.34 -3.78 -4.16
N LEU A 70 -10.92 -4.92 -3.75
CA LEU A 70 -12.32 -5.25 -3.96
C LEU A 70 -13.24 -4.67 -2.88
N ASN A 71 -12.69 -4.36 -1.70
CA ASN A 71 -13.43 -3.70 -0.64
C ASN A 71 -13.60 -2.22 -1.00
N GLY A 72 -14.70 -1.62 -0.55
CA GLY A 72 -14.91 -0.18 -0.65
C GLY A 72 -13.83 0.59 0.12
N ASP A 73 -13.74 1.90 -0.13
CA ASP A 73 -12.89 2.77 0.70
C ASP A 73 -13.54 3.00 2.06
N GLU A 74 -13.34 2.06 2.97
CA GLU A 74 -13.85 2.07 4.35
C GLU A 74 -12.97 2.90 5.29
N TRP A 75 -11.87 3.47 4.78
CA TRP A 75 -10.90 4.19 5.60
C TRP A 75 -11.50 5.42 6.27
N ALA A 76 -12.28 6.21 5.53
CA ALA A 76 -12.89 7.43 6.07
C ALA A 76 -13.78 7.11 7.28
N GLU A 77 -14.60 6.06 7.18
CA GLU A 77 -15.45 5.62 8.28
C GLU A 77 -14.63 5.08 9.45
N ALA A 78 -13.61 4.26 9.18
CA ALA A 78 -12.71 3.74 10.22
C ALA A 78 -11.94 4.88 10.93
N TYR A 79 -11.53 5.91 10.20
CA TYR A 79 -10.84 7.06 10.78
C TYR A 79 -11.77 7.89 11.66
N GLU A 80 -12.99 8.20 11.22
CA GLU A 80 -13.96 8.93 12.03
C GLU A 80 -14.34 8.15 13.30
N LEU A 81 -14.59 6.85 13.17
CA LEU A 81 -14.84 6.01 14.34
C LEU A 81 -13.63 6.03 15.30
N SER A 82 -12.39 6.08 14.80
CA SER A 82 -11.18 6.04 15.64
C SER A 82 -11.03 7.28 16.53
N LYS A 83 -11.73 8.37 16.18
CA LYS A 83 -11.78 9.62 16.96
C LYS A 83 -12.83 9.58 18.07
N ALA A 84 -13.78 8.65 18.04
CA ALA A 84 -14.89 8.62 18.99
C ALA A 84 -14.42 8.33 20.43
N ASP A 85 -15.15 8.91 21.40
CA ASP A 85 -14.79 8.85 22.83
C ASP A 85 -15.29 7.59 23.55
N GLU A 86 -16.24 6.86 22.97
CA GLU A 86 -16.94 5.75 23.65
C GLU A 86 -16.18 4.41 23.56
N PRO A 87 -15.93 3.74 24.71
CA PRO A 87 -15.33 2.42 24.75
C PRO A 87 -16.41 1.34 24.64
N ALA A 88 -16.87 0.99 23.44
CA ALA A 88 -17.92 -0.03 23.33
C ALA A 88 -17.77 -0.86 22.07
N GLU A 89 -17.64 -2.19 22.23
CA GLU A 89 -18.04 -3.33 21.37
C GLU A 89 -17.73 -3.33 19.84
N GLN A 90 -17.34 -2.19 19.26
CA GLN A 90 -17.14 -1.91 17.85
C GLN A 90 -15.69 -2.17 17.40
N ASN A 91 -14.79 -2.52 18.33
CA ASN A 91 -13.39 -2.87 18.03
C ASN A 91 -13.24 -4.01 17.01
N THR A 92 -14.22 -4.93 16.95
CA THR A 92 -14.27 -5.99 15.94
C THR A 92 -14.53 -5.44 14.53
N ASN A 93 -15.36 -4.39 14.40
CA ASN A 93 -15.63 -3.72 13.13
C ASN A 93 -14.42 -2.91 12.63
N PHE A 94 -13.67 -2.25 13.53
CA PHE A 94 -12.44 -1.57 13.14
C PHE A 94 -11.41 -2.52 12.53
N GLN A 95 -11.22 -3.69 13.14
CA GLN A 95 -10.29 -4.69 12.64
C GLN A 95 -10.70 -5.22 11.26
N ALA A 96 -12.00 -5.43 11.02
CA ALA A 96 -12.51 -5.83 9.72
C ALA A 96 -12.22 -4.75 8.65
N LYS A 97 -12.43 -3.48 8.98
CA LYS A 97 -12.30 -2.34 8.07
C LYS A 97 -10.84 -1.94 7.76
N THR A 98 -9.91 -2.13 8.69
CA THR A 98 -8.50 -1.76 8.49
C THR A 98 -7.58 -2.91 8.12
N ASN A 99 -7.93 -4.16 8.49
CA ASN A 99 -7.04 -5.32 8.35
C ASN A 99 -7.64 -6.51 7.57
N ASP A 100 -8.94 -6.57 7.29
CA ASP A 100 -9.53 -7.74 6.62
C ASP A 100 -9.69 -7.56 5.12
N HIS A 101 -8.65 -6.97 4.50
CA HIS A 101 -8.48 -7.04 3.05
C HIS A 101 -7.89 -8.40 2.65
N LYS A 102 -8.03 -9.46 3.47
CA LYS A 102 -7.46 -10.80 3.22
C LYS A 102 -7.74 -11.28 1.81
N ALA A 103 -8.90 -11.01 1.21
CA ALA A 103 -9.17 -11.41 -0.17
C ALA A 103 -8.27 -10.70 -1.21
N CYS A 104 -7.92 -9.43 -0.97
CA CYS A 104 -7.07 -8.61 -1.85
C CYS A 104 -5.58 -8.75 -1.51
N GLU A 105 -5.24 -8.89 -0.23
CA GLU A 105 -3.88 -9.19 0.27
C GLU A 105 -3.42 -10.61 -0.07
N ARG A 106 -4.38 -11.52 -0.35
CA ARG A 106 -4.11 -12.86 -0.86
C ARG A 106 -3.63 -12.91 -2.31
N VAL A 107 -3.33 -11.77 -2.95
CA VAL A 107 -2.43 -11.75 -4.11
C VAL A 107 -1.09 -12.41 -3.78
N LEU A 108 -0.67 -12.42 -2.51
CA LEU A 108 0.47 -13.22 -2.04
C LEU A 108 0.14 -14.69 -1.73
N ASN A 109 -1.13 -15.06 -1.67
CA ASN A 109 -1.67 -16.35 -1.21
C ASN A 109 -2.56 -17.07 -2.25
N ASP A 110 -2.37 -16.80 -3.53
CA ASP A 110 -3.00 -17.51 -4.65
C ASP A 110 -2.42 -18.93 -4.84
N LEU A 111 -2.64 -19.77 -3.82
CA LEU A 111 -2.54 -21.23 -3.83
C LEU A 111 -3.82 -21.84 -3.27
N ARG A 112 -4.96 -21.15 -3.45
CA ARG A 112 -6.16 -21.38 -2.65
C ARG A 112 -7.15 -22.41 -3.19
N TRP A 113 -6.69 -23.28 -4.09
CA TRP A 113 -7.46 -24.47 -4.47
C TRP A 113 -6.75 -25.78 -4.15
N GLN A 114 -5.98 -25.81 -3.05
CA GLN A 114 -6.11 -26.82 -1.96
C GLN A 114 -5.09 -26.60 -0.82
N ASP A 115 -5.45 -25.74 0.14
CA ASP A 115 -4.96 -25.69 1.54
C ASP A 115 -3.46 -25.95 1.85
N PHE A 116 -2.58 -25.10 1.34
CA PHE A 116 -1.13 -25.11 1.67
C PHE A 116 -0.67 -23.90 2.49
N MET A 117 -1.56 -22.94 2.73
CA MET A 117 -1.29 -21.61 3.29
C MET A 117 -1.97 -21.37 4.65
N ARG A 118 -2.32 -22.41 5.42
CA ARG A 118 -2.31 -22.21 6.87
C ARG A 118 -0.89 -21.77 7.20
N MET A 119 -0.74 -20.50 7.62
CA MET A 119 0.46 -20.13 8.37
C MET A 119 0.67 -21.25 9.39
N PRO A 120 1.90 -21.76 9.60
CA PRO A 120 2.19 -22.50 10.81
C PRO A 120 1.54 -21.71 11.94
N SER A 121 0.71 -22.36 12.77
CA SER A 121 0.05 -21.66 13.86
C SER A 121 1.11 -20.78 14.55
N ALA A 122 0.74 -19.56 14.97
CA ALA A 122 1.69 -18.60 15.56
C ALA A 122 2.56 -19.20 16.69
N GLN A 123 2.14 -20.35 17.23
CA GLN A 123 2.90 -21.23 18.11
C GLN A 123 4.24 -21.78 17.57
N HIS A 124 4.50 -21.74 16.25
CA HIS A 124 5.67 -22.42 15.66
C HIS A 124 6.71 -21.50 15.01
N CYS A 125 6.55 -20.17 15.07
CA CYS A 125 7.53 -19.23 14.53
C CYS A 125 7.60 -17.93 15.34
N GLU A 126 8.72 -17.71 16.04
CA GLU A 126 8.96 -16.52 16.88
C GLU A 126 9.47 -15.28 16.08
N CYS A 127 9.55 -15.37 14.75
CA CYS A 127 10.03 -14.26 13.92
C CYS A 127 9.05 -13.07 13.93
N VAL A 128 9.58 -11.86 14.16
CA VAL A 128 8.81 -10.60 14.22
C VAL A 128 8.44 -10.06 12.83
N THR A 129 9.15 -10.50 11.77
CA THR A 129 8.96 -10.02 10.40
C THR A 129 7.87 -10.83 9.69
N ARG A 130 6.93 -10.14 9.04
CA ARG A 130 5.93 -10.77 8.17
C ARG A 130 6.04 -10.23 6.74
N PRO A 131 6.20 -11.11 5.73
CA PRO A 131 6.40 -12.57 5.81
C PRO A 131 7.82 -12.95 6.30
N CYS A 132 7.95 -13.99 7.14
CA CYS A 132 9.24 -14.48 7.66
C CYS A 132 9.92 -15.48 6.70
N PRO A 133 11.24 -15.74 6.82
CA PRO A 133 11.95 -16.75 6.01
C PRO A 133 11.31 -18.15 6.05
N HIS A 134 10.79 -18.58 7.21
CA HIS A 134 10.12 -19.88 7.37
C HIS A 134 8.84 -19.99 6.53
N PHE A 135 8.16 -18.88 6.27
CA PHE A 135 7.00 -18.86 5.37
C PHE A 135 7.42 -19.18 3.92
N PHE A 136 8.54 -18.62 3.46
CA PHE A 136 9.06 -18.87 2.12
C PHE A 136 9.59 -20.30 1.96
N GLU A 137 10.24 -20.84 2.99
CA GLU A 137 10.69 -22.23 3.01
C GLU A 137 9.52 -23.22 3.03
N HIS A 138 8.52 -22.99 3.89
CA HIS A 138 7.27 -23.77 3.88
C HIS A 138 6.63 -23.75 2.49
N ARG A 139 6.51 -22.58 1.86
CA ARG A 139 6.00 -22.46 0.49
C ARG A 139 6.80 -23.29 -0.51
N ARG A 140 8.14 -23.24 -0.47
CA ARG A 140 9.01 -24.05 -1.35
C ARG A 140 8.75 -25.54 -1.16
N ASN A 141 8.63 -26.00 0.08
CA ASN A 141 8.32 -27.39 0.39
C ASN A 141 6.95 -27.83 -0.14
N MET A 142 5.94 -26.96 -0.05
CA MET A 142 4.61 -27.26 -0.58
C MET A 142 4.58 -27.29 -2.11
N VAL A 143 5.28 -26.38 -2.79
CA VAL A 143 5.42 -26.42 -4.26
C VAL A 143 6.20 -27.66 -4.72
N ALA A 144 7.26 -28.02 -4.01
CA ALA A 144 8.02 -29.24 -4.30
C ALA A 144 7.16 -30.51 -4.10
N LYS A 145 6.29 -30.52 -3.08
CA LYS A 145 5.45 -31.67 -2.74
C LYS A 145 4.21 -31.82 -3.63
N TYR A 146 3.57 -30.71 -4.00
CA TYR A 146 2.26 -30.72 -4.66
C TYR A 146 2.28 -30.13 -6.08
N GLY A 147 3.44 -29.69 -6.55
CA GLY A 147 3.62 -29.04 -7.85
C GLY A 147 3.29 -27.54 -7.81
N SER A 148 3.59 -26.86 -8.92
CA SER A 148 3.17 -25.48 -9.14
C SER A 148 1.63 -25.40 -9.22
N PRO A 149 1.00 -24.34 -8.69
CA PRO A 149 -0.44 -24.18 -8.81
C PRO A 149 -0.90 -24.22 -10.27
N PRO A 150 -2.01 -24.94 -10.56
CA PRO A 150 -2.48 -25.17 -11.94
C PRO A 150 -2.94 -23.89 -12.64
N GLU A 151 -3.45 -22.93 -11.86
CA GLU A 151 -3.84 -21.61 -12.32
C GLU A 151 -2.96 -20.59 -11.62
N GLY A 152 -2.00 -20.00 -12.35
CA GLY A 152 -1.16 -18.95 -11.80
C GLY A 152 -1.99 -17.74 -11.33
N LEU A 153 -1.35 -16.83 -10.59
CA LEU A 153 -1.81 -15.54 -10.02
C LEU A 153 -2.79 -14.69 -10.87
N LYS A 154 -3.01 -15.01 -12.14
CA LYS A 154 -3.87 -14.28 -13.09
C LYS A 154 -5.35 -14.70 -13.06
N VAL A 155 -5.71 -15.92 -12.64
CA VAL A 155 -7.12 -16.38 -12.76
C VAL A 155 -7.98 -15.91 -11.60
N ALA A 156 -7.54 -16.08 -10.34
CA ALA A 156 -8.30 -15.63 -9.17
C ALA A 156 -8.37 -14.10 -9.03
N HIS A 157 -7.38 -13.41 -9.58
CA HIS A 157 -7.24 -11.95 -9.57
C HIS A 157 -7.49 -11.30 -10.93
N ALA A 158 -8.08 -12.02 -11.89
CA ALA A 158 -8.43 -11.47 -13.20
C ALA A 158 -9.23 -10.16 -13.06
N ASN A 159 -10.12 -10.10 -12.05
CA ASN A 159 -11.00 -8.96 -11.78
C ASN A 159 -10.36 -7.89 -10.87
N THR A 160 -9.16 -8.13 -10.32
CA THR A 160 -8.45 -7.16 -9.49
C THR A 160 -7.29 -6.49 -10.23
N LYS A 161 -7.17 -6.71 -11.54
CA LYS A 161 -6.18 -6.02 -12.35
C LYS A 161 -6.68 -4.62 -12.69
N LEU A 162 -5.84 -3.61 -12.44
CA LEU A 162 -6.01 -2.31 -13.09
C LEU A 162 -5.63 -2.47 -14.57
N ASP A 163 -6.62 -2.44 -15.47
CA ASP A 163 -6.37 -2.62 -16.89
C ASP A 163 -5.89 -1.32 -17.53
N LEU A 164 -4.59 -1.30 -17.85
CA LEU A 164 -3.93 -0.18 -18.51
C LEU A 164 -3.96 -0.29 -20.04
N SER A 165 -4.66 -1.29 -20.61
CA SER A 165 -4.75 -1.50 -22.07
C SER A 165 -5.21 -0.23 -22.81
N LEU A 166 -6.13 0.54 -22.21
CA LEU A 166 -6.62 1.81 -22.76
C LEU A 166 -5.53 2.86 -22.95
N LEU A 167 -4.50 2.87 -22.09
CA LEU A 167 -3.35 3.78 -22.19
C LEU A 167 -2.42 3.42 -23.36
N SER A 168 -2.52 2.21 -23.91
CA SER A 168 -1.69 1.72 -25.01
C SER A 168 -2.32 1.89 -26.40
N THR A 169 -3.51 2.51 -26.47
CA THR A 169 -4.27 2.63 -27.72
C THR A 169 -3.64 3.60 -28.71
N CYS A 170 -3.25 4.81 -28.28
CA CYS A 170 -2.52 5.75 -29.12
C CYS A 170 -1.64 6.72 -28.30
N LYS A 171 -0.63 7.30 -28.94
CA LYS A 171 0.33 8.22 -28.31
C LYS A 171 -0.33 9.44 -27.67
N LYS A 172 -1.39 9.98 -28.29
CA LYS A 172 -2.11 11.15 -27.78
C LYS A 172 -2.77 10.85 -26.44
N ILE A 173 -3.55 9.79 -26.37
CA ILE A 173 -4.18 9.31 -25.14
C ILE A 173 -3.13 9.01 -24.07
N HIS A 174 -2.08 8.28 -24.46
CA HIS A 174 -1.00 7.93 -23.54
C HIS A 174 -0.39 9.18 -22.88
N ASN A 175 -0.02 10.18 -23.67
CA ASN A 175 0.59 11.40 -23.16
C ASN A 175 -0.35 12.20 -22.23
N GLU A 176 -1.65 12.18 -22.51
CA GLU A 176 -2.66 12.88 -21.71
C GLU A 176 -2.96 12.17 -20.38
N THR A 177 -2.95 10.83 -20.37
CA THR A 177 -3.56 10.04 -19.29
C THR A 177 -2.61 9.08 -18.56
N ALA A 178 -1.36 8.92 -19.00
CA ALA A 178 -0.41 7.95 -18.43
C ALA A 178 -0.09 8.17 -16.94
N LEU A 179 -0.28 9.39 -16.42
CA LEU A 179 -0.06 9.70 -15.00
C LEU A 179 -1.31 9.54 -14.13
N LEU A 180 -2.51 9.46 -14.73
CA LEU A 180 -3.77 9.31 -13.99
C LEU A 180 -3.79 8.11 -13.03
N PRO A 181 -3.29 6.91 -13.41
CA PRO A 181 -3.23 5.79 -12.48
C PRO A 181 -2.42 6.05 -11.21
N TYR A 182 -1.49 7.01 -11.24
CA TYR A 182 -0.63 7.35 -10.11
C TYR A 182 -1.21 8.50 -9.29
N SER A 183 -1.73 9.53 -9.96
CA SER A 183 -2.27 10.70 -9.29
C SER A 183 -3.66 10.49 -8.69
N GLY A 184 -4.47 9.62 -9.28
CA GLY A 184 -5.88 9.43 -8.90
C GLY A 184 -6.17 8.22 -8.02
N ASN A 185 -5.16 7.43 -7.63
CA ASN A 185 -5.33 6.23 -6.81
C ASN A 185 -4.59 6.33 -5.47
N THR A 186 -5.05 5.54 -4.51
CA THR A 186 -4.38 5.34 -3.22
C THR A 186 -3.52 4.09 -3.28
N PHE A 187 -2.21 4.21 -3.06
CA PHE A 187 -1.31 3.04 -3.03
C PHE A 187 -1.11 2.56 -1.60
N SER A 188 -1.36 1.28 -1.37
CA SER A 188 -1.39 0.63 -0.07
C SER A 188 -0.23 -0.33 0.10
N PHE A 189 0.53 -0.18 1.18
CA PHE A 189 1.72 -0.98 1.49
C PHE A 189 1.61 -1.57 2.88
N HIS A 190 1.89 -2.87 3.02
CA HIS A 190 1.83 -3.55 4.32
C HIS A 190 3.19 -3.65 4.98
N VAL A 191 4.26 -3.62 4.19
CA VAL A 191 5.62 -3.75 4.68
C VAL A 191 6.49 -2.62 4.12
N PRO A 192 7.34 -1.97 4.94
CA PRO A 192 8.26 -0.90 4.48
C PRO A 192 9.06 -1.22 3.22
N VAL A 193 9.52 -2.47 3.11
CA VAL A 193 10.30 -2.93 1.95
C VAL A 193 9.56 -2.79 0.63
N GLU A 194 8.25 -3.01 0.63
CA GLU A 194 7.40 -2.91 -0.57
C GLU A 194 7.30 -1.47 -1.04
N LEU A 195 7.08 -0.54 -0.10
CA LEU A 195 7.04 0.90 -0.37
C LEU A 195 8.37 1.39 -0.96
N ASN A 196 9.48 1.05 -0.31
CA ASN A 196 10.81 1.48 -0.73
C ASN A 196 11.14 0.98 -2.13
N ALA A 197 10.97 -0.32 -2.37
CA ALA A 197 11.25 -0.89 -3.67
C ALA A 197 10.33 -0.32 -4.77
N PHE A 198 9.05 -0.12 -4.47
CA PHE A 198 8.11 0.44 -5.43
C PHE A 198 8.50 1.87 -5.84
N LEU A 199 8.77 2.75 -4.88
CA LEU A 199 9.10 4.14 -5.17
C LEU A 199 10.50 4.31 -5.78
N ASP A 200 11.48 3.52 -5.36
CA ASP A 200 12.87 3.71 -5.79
C ASP A 200 13.27 2.87 -7.00
N GLN A 201 12.65 1.70 -7.22
CA GLN A 201 13.10 0.74 -8.24
C GLN A 201 12.06 0.44 -9.32
N VAL A 202 10.76 0.61 -9.04
CA VAL A 202 9.70 0.23 -9.97
C VAL A 202 9.23 1.42 -10.81
N LEU A 203 9.06 2.58 -10.18
CA LEU A 203 8.49 3.75 -10.83
C LEU A 203 9.55 4.61 -11.51
N THR A 204 9.19 5.16 -12.67
CA THR A 204 9.90 6.31 -13.22
C THR A 204 9.70 7.54 -12.32
N ARG A 205 10.61 8.51 -12.41
CA ARG A 205 10.50 9.76 -11.62
C ARG A 205 9.14 10.45 -11.79
N SER A 206 8.63 10.57 -13.02
CA SER A 206 7.36 11.23 -13.28
C SER A 206 6.17 10.48 -12.69
N GLN A 207 6.16 9.14 -12.77
CA GLN A 207 5.10 8.31 -12.18
C GLN A 207 5.13 8.38 -10.65
N ARG A 208 6.33 8.28 -10.07
CA ARG A 208 6.52 8.46 -8.64
C ARG A 208 6.01 9.81 -8.20
N ASP A 209 6.53 10.90 -8.79
CA ASP A 209 6.21 12.26 -8.39
C ASP A 209 4.72 12.57 -8.49
N ALA A 210 4.00 11.92 -9.42
CA ALA A 210 2.56 12.07 -9.58
C ALA A 210 1.72 11.43 -8.47
N ILE A 211 2.28 10.55 -7.62
CA ILE A 211 1.53 9.91 -6.52
C ILE A 211 1.08 10.96 -5.51
N GLN A 212 -0.22 10.97 -5.21
CA GLN A 212 -0.83 11.95 -4.30
C GLN A 212 -1.27 11.36 -2.96
N THR A 213 -1.57 10.07 -2.89
CA THR A 213 -2.09 9.42 -1.67
C THR A 213 -1.43 8.07 -1.41
N LEU A 214 -0.90 7.91 -0.20
CA LEU A 214 -0.32 6.67 0.30
C LEU A 214 -1.13 6.16 1.50
N TYR A 215 -1.33 4.85 1.53
CA TYR A 215 -1.74 4.10 2.71
C TYR A 215 -0.56 3.23 3.15
N VAL A 216 -0.15 3.34 4.41
CA VAL A 216 0.97 2.59 4.97
C VAL A 216 0.56 1.89 6.25
N TYR A 217 0.95 0.61 6.34
CA TYR A 217 0.91 -0.12 7.58
C TYR A 217 2.24 0.08 8.30
N MET A 218 2.22 0.87 9.37
CA MET A 218 3.41 1.17 10.15
C MET A 218 3.51 0.16 11.29
N GLY A 219 3.95 -1.05 10.96
CA GLY A 219 4.53 -1.95 11.98
C GLY A 219 5.66 -1.22 12.68
N ALA A 220 5.86 -1.49 13.99
CA ALA A 220 6.80 -0.80 14.88
C ALA A 220 7.94 -0.13 14.11
N LEU A 221 8.00 1.21 14.15
CA LEU A 221 8.87 2.16 13.43
C LEU A 221 10.36 1.76 13.37
N SER A 222 10.65 0.62 12.76
CA SER A 222 11.97 0.01 12.65
C SER A 222 12.67 0.57 11.41
N ARG A 223 13.83 1.17 11.63
CA ARG A 223 14.59 1.79 10.56
C ARG A 223 15.05 0.76 9.51
N PRO A 224 15.04 1.11 8.21
CA PRO A 224 14.33 2.24 7.60
C PRO A 224 12.85 1.87 7.30
N THR A 225 11.88 2.55 7.93
CA THR A 225 10.44 2.31 7.66
C THR A 225 9.91 3.03 6.42
N LEU A 226 10.52 4.16 6.03
CA LEU A 226 10.11 4.97 4.89
C LEU A 226 11.30 5.24 3.96
N PRO A 227 11.07 5.44 2.67
CA PRO A 227 12.15 5.70 1.72
C PRO A 227 12.65 7.13 1.87
N ASN A 228 13.93 7.33 1.57
CA ASN A 228 14.50 8.68 1.53
C ASN A 228 13.86 9.54 0.42
N THR A 229 13.33 8.90 -0.62
CA THR A 229 12.71 9.58 -1.75
C THR A 229 11.22 9.78 -1.51
N VAL A 230 10.81 11.01 -1.20
CA VAL A 230 9.41 11.41 -1.09
C VAL A 230 8.88 11.82 -2.47
N PRO A 231 7.74 11.27 -2.94
CA PRO A 231 7.07 11.79 -4.13
C PRO A 231 6.75 13.27 -4.02
N ARG A 232 7.05 14.05 -5.08
CA ARG A 232 6.91 15.51 -5.04
C ARG A 232 5.47 15.98 -4.81
N ASP A 233 4.51 15.36 -5.48
CA ASP A 233 3.11 15.81 -5.46
C ASP A 233 2.28 15.05 -4.41
N LEU A 234 2.95 14.42 -3.44
CA LEU A 234 2.32 13.69 -2.34
C LEU A 234 1.59 14.66 -1.40
N LYS A 235 0.31 14.37 -1.14
CA LYS A 235 -0.56 15.25 -0.34
C LYS A 235 -1.08 14.57 0.90
N ARG A 236 -1.50 13.30 0.78
CA ARG A 236 -2.20 12.57 1.83
C ARG A 236 -1.44 11.32 2.27
N LEU A 237 -1.33 11.15 3.58
CA LEU A 237 -0.84 9.92 4.21
C LEU A 237 -1.91 9.32 5.12
N GLN A 238 -2.27 8.08 4.84
CA GLN A 238 -3.12 7.25 5.68
C GLN A 238 -2.22 6.23 6.36
N CYS A 239 -2.21 6.21 7.70
CA CYS A 239 -1.32 5.38 8.48
C CYS A 239 -2.09 4.51 9.44
N HIS A 240 -1.91 3.19 9.33
CA HIS A 240 -2.40 2.24 10.32
C HIS A 240 -1.25 1.73 11.17
N VAL A 241 -1.31 1.96 12.48
CA VAL A 241 -0.30 1.55 13.46
C VAL A 241 -0.91 0.45 14.34
N PRO A 242 -0.51 -0.83 14.17
CA PRO A 242 -1.16 -1.96 14.82
C PRO A 242 -0.79 -2.15 16.30
N SER A 243 0.25 -1.47 16.76
CA SER A 243 0.79 -1.64 18.11
C SER A 243 1.72 -0.49 18.42
N LEU A 244 1.55 0.11 19.60
CA LEU A 244 2.55 0.97 20.21
C LEU A 244 3.54 0.08 20.95
N THR A 245 4.69 -0.17 20.36
CA THR A 245 5.83 -0.73 21.11
C THR A 245 6.59 0.41 21.79
N PRO A 246 7.28 0.19 22.92
CA PRO A 246 8.13 1.21 23.54
C PRO A 246 9.14 1.84 22.57
N ALA A 247 9.64 1.07 21.59
CA ALA A 247 10.52 1.54 20.51
C ALA A 247 9.88 2.55 19.55
N VAL A 248 8.55 2.67 19.52
CA VAL A 248 7.79 3.65 18.73
C VAL A 248 7.63 4.97 19.49
N MET A 249 7.76 4.96 20.82
CA MET A 249 7.57 6.15 21.67
C MET A 249 8.88 6.86 22.04
N THR A 250 10.02 6.46 21.46
CA THR A 250 11.33 7.09 21.72
C THR A 250 11.60 8.26 20.77
N GLU A 251 12.62 9.08 21.11
CA GLU A 251 13.09 10.25 20.34
C GLU A 251 13.49 9.94 18.88
N ASP A 252 13.57 8.66 18.51
CA ASP A 252 13.93 8.16 17.16
C ASP A 252 12.90 8.44 16.06
N MET A 253 11.67 8.86 16.40
CA MET A 253 10.65 9.16 15.39
C MET A 253 11.07 10.30 14.46
N HIS A 254 11.68 11.36 15.01
CA HIS A 254 12.14 12.50 14.21
C HIS A 254 13.25 12.11 13.24
N GLU A 255 14.18 11.25 13.65
CA GLU A 255 15.26 10.79 12.79
C GLU A 255 14.73 9.81 11.73
N THR A 256 13.79 8.94 12.09
CA THR A 256 13.21 7.94 11.18
C THR A 256 12.26 8.56 10.15
N LEU A 257 11.50 9.58 10.54
CA LEU A 257 10.49 10.23 9.70
C LEU A 257 10.99 11.57 9.12
N GLY A 258 12.23 11.97 9.41
CA GLY A 258 12.78 13.28 9.06
C GLY A 258 12.55 13.72 7.61
N PRO A 259 12.82 12.89 6.59
CA PRO A 259 12.58 13.26 5.19
C PRO A 259 11.09 13.52 4.87
N TRP A 260 10.18 12.94 5.65
CA TRP A 260 8.72 12.97 5.50
C TRP A 260 8.06 14.02 6.40
N SER A 261 8.82 14.63 7.33
CA SER A 261 8.29 15.66 8.23
C SER A 261 7.78 16.87 7.44
N ARG A 262 6.59 17.35 7.83
CA ARG A 262 5.90 18.50 7.22
C ARG A 262 5.72 18.41 5.71
N LYS A 263 5.57 17.19 5.15
CA LYS A 263 5.35 16.99 3.71
C LYS A 263 3.88 16.90 3.31
N PHE A 264 2.99 16.66 4.27
CA PHE A 264 1.61 16.29 3.98
C PHE A 264 0.64 17.45 4.17
N GLU A 265 -0.33 17.55 3.27
CA GLU A 265 -1.51 18.41 3.45
C GLU A 265 -2.49 17.77 4.45
N GLU A 266 -2.55 16.44 4.45
CA GLU A 266 -3.45 15.68 5.29
C GLU A 266 -2.77 14.38 5.76
N VAL A 267 -2.79 14.14 7.07
CA VAL A 267 -2.31 12.90 7.68
C VAL A 267 -3.43 12.35 8.55
N GLN A 268 -3.70 11.05 8.41
CA GLN A 268 -4.73 10.35 9.16
C GLN A 268 -4.10 9.12 9.80
N VAL A 269 -4.11 9.04 11.13
CA VAL A 269 -3.48 7.94 11.88
C VAL A 269 -4.53 7.15 12.66
N ILE A 270 -4.67 5.87 12.33
CA ILE A 270 -5.47 4.90 13.10
C ILE A 270 -4.53 4.01 13.92
N LEU A 271 -4.72 4.00 15.24
CA LEU A 271 -4.02 3.10 16.18
C LEU A 271 -4.95 1.99 16.64
N GLY A 272 -4.52 0.73 16.56
CA GLY A 272 -5.35 -0.38 17.04
C GLY A 272 -4.61 -1.69 17.20
N GLU A 273 -4.82 -2.36 18.34
CA GLU A 273 -4.22 -3.66 18.64
C GLU A 273 -4.79 -4.77 17.74
N MET A 274 -3.90 -5.63 17.25
CA MET A 274 -4.24 -6.94 16.67
C MET A 274 -4.57 -7.96 17.77
N GLY A 275 -5.59 -7.68 18.60
CA GLY A 275 -5.92 -8.53 19.75
C GLY A 275 -7.33 -8.33 20.29
N SER A 276 -7.97 -9.43 20.72
CA SER A 276 -9.33 -9.48 21.25
C SER A 276 -9.48 -8.99 22.70
N LYS A 277 -8.46 -8.30 23.26
CA LYS A 277 -8.48 -7.86 24.66
C LYS A 277 -8.91 -6.40 24.77
N PRO A 278 -9.81 -6.07 25.71
CA PRO A 278 -10.16 -4.70 26.00
C PRO A 278 -8.92 -3.94 26.50
N VAL A 279 -8.79 -2.72 26.01
CA VAL A 279 -7.67 -1.80 26.27
C VAL A 279 -8.07 -0.88 27.43
N GLY A 280 -7.19 -0.65 28.39
CA GLY A 280 -7.49 0.22 29.54
C GLY A 280 -7.55 1.71 29.14
N GLU A 281 -8.28 2.54 29.89
CA GLU A 281 -8.47 3.98 29.60
C GLU A 281 -7.15 4.76 29.42
N GLN A 282 -6.14 4.49 30.25
CA GLN A 282 -4.82 5.13 30.13
C GLN A 282 -4.12 4.77 28.81
N GLN A 283 -4.28 3.54 28.33
CA GLN A 283 -3.72 3.11 27.04
C GLN A 283 -4.47 3.76 25.87
N VAL A 284 -5.78 3.97 25.98
CA VAL A 284 -6.57 4.73 24.99
C VAL A 284 -6.08 6.18 24.91
N LYS A 285 -5.86 6.83 26.05
CA LYS A 285 -5.34 8.20 26.10
C LYS A 285 -3.94 8.33 25.48
N GLY A 286 -3.02 7.42 25.83
CA GLY A 286 -1.67 7.40 25.26
C GLY A 286 -1.66 7.13 23.74
N ARG A 287 -2.60 6.32 23.25
CA ARG A 287 -2.80 6.13 21.80
C ARG A 287 -3.21 7.45 21.12
N ARG A 288 -4.23 8.13 21.62
CA ARG A 288 -4.68 9.41 21.01
C ARG A 288 -3.59 10.46 20.97
N GLU A 289 -2.81 10.57 22.05
CA GLU A 289 -1.67 11.47 22.10
C GLU A 289 -0.66 11.12 21.01
N PHE A 290 -0.28 9.85 20.87
CA PHE A 290 0.61 9.41 19.80
C PHE A 290 0.09 9.71 18.39
N SER A 291 -1.18 9.40 18.09
CA SER A 291 -1.78 9.72 16.78
C SER A 291 -1.65 11.20 16.46
N ARG A 292 -2.02 12.07 17.42
CA ARG A 292 -1.92 13.53 17.24
C ARG A 292 -0.49 13.99 17.03
N THR A 293 0.45 13.51 17.85
CA THR A 293 1.88 13.85 17.70
C THR A 293 2.41 13.44 16.33
N LEU A 294 2.03 12.27 15.82
CA LEU A 294 2.44 11.80 14.51
C LEU A 294 1.80 12.62 13.37
N GLU A 295 0.51 12.93 13.49
CA GLU A 295 -0.20 13.79 12.53
C GLU A 295 0.44 15.20 12.49
N ASP A 296 0.72 15.81 13.64
CA ASP A 296 1.37 17.12 13.75
C ASP A 296 2.81 17.12 13.19
N LEU A 297 3.57 16.05 13.41
CA LEU A 297 4.95 15.92 12.92
C LEU A 297 5.03 15.88 11.38
N LEU A 298 4.05 15.24 10.75
CA LEU A 298 4.06 14.94 9.33
C LEU A 298 3.28 15.98 8.50
N THR A 299 2.28 16.63 9.09
CA THR A 299 1.47 17.64 8.40
C THR A 299 2.21 18.97 8.26
N LYS A 300 1.95 19.71 7.18
CA LYS A 300 2.57 21.02 6.88
C LYS A 300 2.27 22.09 7.95
N THR A 301 1.20 21.96 8.73
CA THR A 301 0.77 22.97 9.71
C THR A 301 1.54 22.90 11.03
N SER A 302 2.21 24.00 11.37
CA SER A 302 2.63 24.30 12.72
C SER A 302 1.42 24.74 13.55
N SER A 303 0.88 23.85 14.37
CA SER A 303 -0.04 24.19 15.46
C SER A 303 0.72 24.88 16.61
N PHE A 304 1.36 26.01 16.32
CA PHE A 304 1.69 27.02 17.33
C PHE A 304 0.80 28.24 17.05
N SER A 305 -0.44 28.18 17.52
CA SER A 305 -1.13 29.40 17.90
C SER A 305 -0.36 30.02 19.06
N ALA A 306 0.51 30.98 18.76
CA ALA A 306 1.08 31.87 19.76
C ALA A 306 -0.08 32.64 20.40
N GLY A 307 -0.48 32.20 21.59
CA GLY A 307 -1.28 33.01 22.48
C GLY A 307 -0.39 34.10 23.05
N THR A 308 -0.66 35.34 22.64
CA THR A 308 -0.43 36.56 23.42
C THR A 308 -1.61 37.48 23.18
#